data_AF-A0A3M1FJE7-F1
#
_entry.id   AF-A0A3M1FJE7-F1
#
_cell.length_a   1.000
_cell.length_b   1.000
_cell.length_c   1.000
_cell.angle_alpha   90.00
_cell.angle_beta   90.00
_cell.angle_gamma   90.00
#
_symmetry.space_group_name_H-M   'P 1'
#
loop_
_entity.id
_entity.type
_entity.pdbx_description
1 polymer ?
#
loop_
_entity_poly.entity_id
_entity_poly.type
_entity_poly.pdbx_seq_one_letter_code
_entity_poly.pdbx_strand_id
1 'polypeptide(L)' 'IDVLVELPEGFVIIDHKSFPGSAEEAIERAAGYAGQLGLYAEAVEQATGRPVLETAIHFAVQGTVVPVIRISGGREQ' A
#
# COMPACT_ATOMS: atom_id res chain seq x y z
N ILE A 1 7.50 3.38 -4.21
CA ILE A 1 6.18 4.04 -4.16
C ILE A 1 5.92 4.57 -5.56
N ASP A 2 4.91 4.05 -6.23
CA ASP A 2 4.55 4.50 -7.58
C ASP A 2 3.64 5.72 -7.54
N VAL A 3 2.69 5.75 -6.60
CA VAL A 3 1.79 6.88 -6.37
C VAL A 3 1.68 7.18 -4.87
N LEU A 4 1.79 8.46 -4.54
CA LEU A 4 1.54 9.02 -3.21
C LEU A 4 0.51 10.15 -3.37
N VAL A 5 -0.68 9.97 -2.82
CA VAL A 5 -1.74 10.98 -2.85
C VAL A 5 -1.72 11.73 -1.53
N GLU A 6 -1.56 13.04 -1.59
CA GLU A 6 -1.70 13.93 -0.45
C GLU A 6 -3.16 14.33 -0.27
N LEU A 7 -3.69 14.09 0.93
CA LEU A 7 -4.99 14.57 1.40
C LEU A 7 -4.75 15.57 2.53
N PRO A 8 -5.75 16.36 2.97
CA PRO A 8 -5.57 17.25 4.13
C PRO A 8 -5.14 16.49 5.40
N GLU A 9 -5.63 15.27 5.58
CA GLU A 9 -5.49 14.47 6.81
C GLU A 9 -4.23 13.59 6.82
N GLY A 10 -3.59 13.39 5.67
CA GLY A 10 -2.44 12.50 5.54
C GLY A 10 -2.23 12.03 4.11
N PHE A 11 -1.67 10.83 3.95
CA PHE A 11 -1.31 10.29 2.65
C PHE A 11 -1.98 8.95 2.35
N VAL A 12 -2.20 8.68 1.07
CA VAL A 12 -2.56 7.35 0.56
C VAL A 12 -1.47 6.86 -0.39
N ILE A 13 -1.05 5.61 -0.22
CA ILE A 13 -0.03 4.97 -1.06
C ILE A 13 -0.70 3.96 -2.00
N ILE A 14 -0.40 4.07 -3.29
CA ILE A 14 -0.84 3.10 -4.30
C ILE A 14 0.39 2.61 -5.08
N ASP A 15 0.58 1.30 -5.12
CA ASP A 15 1.66 0.64 -5.85
C ASP A 15 1.08 -0.19 -7.01
N HIS A 16 1.68 -0.11 -8.19
CA HIS A 16 1.18 -0.75 -9.40
C HIS A 16 1.85 -2.10 -9.62
N LYS A 17 1.05 -3.15 -9.74
CA LYS A 17 1.55 -4.49 -10.08
C LYS A 17 0.92 -4.97 -11.38
N SER A 18 1.74 -5.59 -12.22
CA SER A 18 1.26 -6.35 -13.39
C SER A 18 1.06 -7.79 -12.97
N PHE A 19 -0.19 -8.23 -12.89
CA PHE A 19 -0.57 -9.62 -12.63
C PHE A 19 -1.78 -9.90 -13.52
N PRO A 20 -1.83 -10.95 -14.35
CA PRO A 20 -2.95 -11.17 -15.27
C PRO A 20 -4.05 -12.12 -14.73
N GLY A 21 -4.03 -12.48 -13.44
CA GLY A 21 -4.99 -13.44 -12.85
C GLY A 21 -6.37 -12.85 -12.54
N SER A 22 -7.22 -13.64 -11.88
CA SER A 22 -8.58 -13.22 -11.50
C SER A 22 -8.58 -12.17 -10.37
N ALA A 23 -9.76 -11.60 -10.08
CA ALA A 23 -9.93 -10.68 -8.97
C ALA A 23 -9.71 -11.37 -7.61
N GLU A 24 -10.15 -12.62 -7.46
CA GLU A 24 -9.92 -13.43 -6.25
C GLU A 24 -8.43 -13.69 -6.04
N GLU A 25 -7.72 -14.12 -7.08
CA GLU A 25 -6.26 -14.30 -7.04
C GLU A 25 -5.53 -12.99 -6.73
N ALA A 26 -6.05 -11.85 -7.23
CA ALA A 26 -5.49 -10.53 -6.94
C ALA A 26 -5.60 -10.19 -5.45
N ILE A 27 -6.72 -10.51 -4.79
CA ILE A 27 -6.90 -10.29 -3.34
C ILE A 27 -5.88 -11.12 -2.56
N GLU A 28 -5.75 -12.42 -2.85
CA GLU A 28 -4.79 -13.30 -2.20
C GLU A 28 -3.35 -12.81 -2.40
N ARG A 29 -3.03 -12.38 -3.62
CA ARG A 29 -1.70 -11.86 -3.95
C ARG A 29 -1.42 -10.51 -3.28
N ALA A 30 -2.41 -9.65 -3.13
CA ALA A 30 -2.27 -8.33 -2.52
C ALA A 30 -1.75 -8.42 -1.08
N ALA A 31 -2.24 -9.40 -0.32
CA ALA A 31 -1.81 -9.63 1.06
C ALA A 31 -0.29 -9.86 1.19
N GLY A 32 0.33 -10.47 0.18
CA GLY A 32 1.79 -10.69 0.13
C GLY A 32 2.62 -9.40 0.07
N TYR A 33 2.01 -8.25 -0.24
CA TYR A 33 2.69 -6.95 -0.30
C TYR A 33 2.55 -6.13 1.00
N ALA A 34 1.87 -6.64 2.03
CA ALA A 34 1.63 -5.91 3.27
C ALA A 34 2.92 -5.44 3.98
N GLY A 35 4.00 -6.23 3.93
CA GLY A 35 5.30 -5.85 4.49
C GLY A 35 5.98 -4.70 3.72
N GLN A 36 5.94 -4.77 2.37
CA GLN A 36 6.47 -3.71 1.51
C GLN A 36 5.71 -2.39 1.73
N LEU A 37 4.37 -2.45 1.74
CA LEU A 37 3.53 -1.29 2.00
C LEU A 37 3.71 -0.72 3.41
N GLY A 38 3.99 -1.58 4.40
CA GLY A 38 4.38 -1.15 5.75
C GLY A 38 5.65 -0.31 5.76
N LEU A 39 6.71 -0.76 5.09
CA LEU A 39 7.97 -0.02 4.97
C LEU A 39 7.79 1.31 4.22
N TYR A 40 6.96 1.33 3.16
CA TYR A 40 6.65 2.57 2.45
C TYR A 40 5.91 3.56 3.33
N ALA A 41 4.91 3.09 4.09
CA ALA A 41 4.18 3.93 5.01
C ALA A 41 5.09 4.51 6.09
N GLU A 42 5.94 3.68 6.71
CA GLU A 42 6.91 4.13 7.71
C GLU A 42 7.86 5.20 7.16
N ALA A 43 8.39 5.00 5.95
CA ALA A 43 9.29 5.97 5.33
C ALA A 43 8.60 7.33 5.08
N VAL A 44 7.35 7.31 4.59
CA VAL A 44 6.57 8.53 4.37
C VAL A 44 6.22 9.21 5.70
N GLU A 45 5.77 8.45 6.68
CA GLU A 45 5.42 8.98 8.01
C GLU A 45 6.63 9.63 8.68
N GLN A 46 7.81 9.00 8.61
CA GLN A 46 9.05 9.58 9.16
C GLN A 46 9.54 10.80 8.37
N ALA A 47 9.45 10.79 7.05
CA ALA A 47 9.93 11.88 6.21
C ALA A 47 9.04 13.12 6.28
N THR A 48 7.73 12.95 6.51
CA THR A 48 6.74 14.03 6.42
C THR A 48 6.16 14.43 7.77
N GLY A 49 6.27 13.58 8.79
CA GLY A 49 5.60 13.77 10.08
C GLY A 49 4.07 13.64 10.03
N ARG A 50 3.51 13.18 8.90
CA ARG A 50 2.06 13.04 8.68
C ARG A 50 1.70 11.58 8.42
N PRO A 51 0.50 11.13 8.84
CA PRO A 51 0.14 9.72 8.79
C PRO A 51 -0.11 9.24 7.34
N VAL A 52 0.12 7.94 7.12
CA VAL A 52 -0.39 7.23 5.94
C VAL A 52 -1.69 6.53 6.31
N LEU A 53 -2.79 7.01 5.72
CA LEU A 53 -4.16 6.64 6.03
C LEU A 53 -4.54 5.30 5.40
N GLU A 54 -4.09 5.05 4.17
CA GLU A 54 -4.41 3.84 3.43
C GLU A 54 -3.25 3.42 2.51
N THR A 55 -3.15 2.10 2.29
CA THR A 55 -2.24 1.52 1.31
C THR A 55 -3.00 0.54 0.42
N ALA A 56 -2.75 0.60 -0.89
CA ALA A 56 -3.42 -0.28 -1.85
C ALA A 56 -2.47 -0.75 -2.96
N ILE A 57 -2.83 -1.89 -3.56
CA ILE A 57 -2.22 -2.38 -4.80
C ILE A 57 -3.19 -2.17 -5.95
N HIS A 58 -2.74 -1.49 -7.00
CA HIS A 58 -3.46 -1.43 -8.27
C HIS A 58 -2.91 -2.50 -9.22
N PHE A 59 -3.73 -3.52 -9.50
CA PHE A 59 -3.44 -4.53 -10.51
C PHE A 59 -3.91 -4.02 -11.88
N ALA A 60 -2.98 -3.37 -12.59
CA ALA A 60 -3.27 -2.58 -13.77
C ALA A 60 -3.85 -3.38 -14.95
N VAL A 61 -3.55 -4.68 -15.04
CA VAL A 61 -4.01 -5.54 -16.15
C VAL A 61 -5.52 -5.81 -16.03
N GLN A 62 -6.03 -5.95 -14.82
CA GLN A 62 -7.46 -6.18 -14.54
C GLN A 62 -8.21 -4.88 -14.26
N GLY A 63 -7.49 -3.78 -13.94
CA GLY A 63 -8.09 -2.53 -13.48
C GLY A 63 -8.64 -2.61 -12.05
N THR A 64 -8.09 -3.51 -11.22
CA THR A 64 -8.56 -3.74 -9.84
C THR A 64 -7.65 -3.05 -8.84
N VAL A 65 -8.24 -2.33 -7.88
CA VAL A 65 -7.52 -1.78 -6.72
C VAL A 65 -7.90 -2.58 -5.49
N VAL A 66 -6.90 -3.13 -4.80
CA VAL A 66 -7.07 -3.92 -3.59
C VAL A 66 -6.47 -3.16 -2.41
N PRO A 67 -7.28 -2.70 -1.45
CA PRO A 67 -6.78 -2.18 -0.18
C PRO A 67 -6.02 -3.27 0.58
N VAL A 68 -4.87 -2.91 1.15
CA VAL A 68 -4.04 -3.84 1.91
C VAL A 68 -3.84 -3.30 3.30
N ILE A 69 -4.15 -4.11 4.30
CA ILE A 69 -3.78 -3.82 5.69
C ILE A 69 -2.27 -4.03 5.79
N ARG A 70 -1.53 -2.93 5.96
CA ARG A 70 -0.08 -2.96 6.18
C ARG A 70 0.25 -3.50 7.57
N ILE A 71 1.41 -4.14 7.68
CA ILE A 71 1.97 -4.52 8.99
C ILE A 71 2.68 -3.28 9.56
N SER A 72 2.26 -2.83 10.74
CA SER A 72 3.02 -1.84 11.50
C SER A 72 4.24 -2.53 12.10
N GLY A 73 5.44 -2.07 11.73
CA GLY A 73 6.67 -2.50 12.36
C GLY A 73 6.66 -2.08 13.83
N GLY A 74 6.31 -2.99 14.73
CA GLY A 74 6.52 -2.78 16.17
C GLY A 74 8.02 -2.74 16.42
N ARG A 75 8.57 -1.56 16.68
CA ARG A 75 9.92 -1.44 17.23
C ARG A 75 9.82 -1.58 18.75
N GLU A 76 10.42 -2.64 19.29
CA GLU A 76 10.84 -2.65 20.69
C GLU A 76 11.78 -1.44 20.87
N GLN A 77 11.47 -0.59 21.85
CA GLN A 77 12.30 0.54 22.27
C GLN A 77 13.44 0.05 23.17
#